data_AF-A0A812PX99-F1
#
_entry.id   AF-A0A812PX99-F1
#
_cell.length_a   1.000
_cell.length_b   1.000
_cell.length_c   1.000
_cell.angle_alpha   90.00
_cell.angle_beta   90.00
_cell.angle_gamma   90.00
#
_symmetry.space_group_name_H-M   'P 1'
#
loop_
_entity.id
_entity.type
_entity.pdbx_description
1 polymer ?
#
loop_
_entity_poly.entity_id
_entity_poly.type
_entity_poly.pdbx_seq_one_letter_code
_entity_poly.pdbx_strand_id
1 'polypeptide(L)'
;MADGLFGGFGGGAEEVPKKEMPKKERRVKLFPWDSVATQMLEPYGESSFDSMSLDALWAATAKGNKSAEYHSHLCAPQDQDPWHVGAGISLTAAALLAAIKHFRDENIQMLLKPEWYEKIEAEVKKLEPTLRILNLGKGSQVQRDTGSFRQAKKQKTGAFEATGTPPTAEDMKNAAKNFHQWLKQDRSPFRSFLFIVSASNTYYTAHIAETVARAGVAHKPMSVEDFQLAMEARNTQAPPASTASASTASGLFEM
;
A
#
# COMPACT_ATOMS: atom_id res chain seq x y z
N MET A 1 23.14 38.33 -10.67
CA MET A 1 21.76 38.54 -10.20
C MET A 1 20.87 37.81 -11.18
N ALA A 2 20.60 36.53 -10.96
CA ALA A 2 19.61 35.97 -10.03
C ALA A 2 18.17 36.14 -10.53
N ASP A 3 17.58 34.98 -10.80
CA ASP A 3 16.19 34.55 -10.70
C ASP A 3 15.11 34.99 -11.70
N GLY A 4 14.46 33.95 -12.23
CA GLY A 4 13.25 34.00 -13.06
C GLY A 4 12.99 32.68 -13.78
N LEU A 5 13.23 31.53 -13.14
CA LEU A 5 12.96 30.19 -13.67
C LEU A 5 11.43 29.93 -13.65
N PHE A 6 10.92 29.41 -14.77
CA PHE A 6 9.54 29.01 -15.07
C PHE A 6 8.59 30.04 -15.69
N GLY A 7 8.85 30.31 -16.97
CA GLY A 7 7.82 30.65 -17.94
C GLY A 7 8.32 30.43 -19.37
N GLY A 8 7.70 29.51 -20.11
CA GLY A 8 7.81 29.47 -21.58
C GLY A 8 8.21 28.13 -22.20
N PHE A 9 7.33 27.11 -22.15
CA PHE A 9 7.28 26.08 -23.20
C PHE A 9 6.04 26.35 -24.06
N GLY A 10 6.24 27.13 -25.12
CA GLY A 10 5.28 27.27 -26.21
C GLY A 10 5.70 26.39 -27.38
N GLY A 11 4.78 25.53 -27.83
CA GLY A 11 4.78 25.02 -29.20
C GLY A 11 4.73 23.50 -29.35
N GLY A 12 3.50 22.95 -29.41
CA GLY A 12 3.23 21.82 -30.30
C GLY A 12 2.97 20.45 -29.69
N ALA A 13 2.43 20.34 -28.47
CA ALA A 13 1.68 19.16 -28.08
C ALA A 13 0.20 19.51 -28.23
N GLU A 14 -0.48 18.86 -29.16
CA GLU A 14 -1.93 18.91 -29.27
C GLU A 14 -2.50 18.57 -27.88
N GLU A 15 -3.04 19.58 -27.18
CA GLU A 15 -3.66 19.40 -25.88
C GLU A 15 -4.86 18.49 -26.07
N VAL A 16 -4.66 17.19 -25.84
CA VAL A 16 -5.79 16.27 -25.66
C VAL A 16 -6.60 16.87 -24.51
N PRO A 17 -7.84 17.32 -24.75
CA PRO A 17 -8.61 17.99 -23.72
C PRO A 17 -8.74 17.00 -22.57
N LYS A 18 -8.20 17.35 -21.40
CA LYS A 18 -8.41 16.60 -20.15
C LYS A 18 -9.88 16.70 -19.80
N LYS A 19 -10.69 15.89 -20.46
CA LYS A 19 -12.14 15.80 -20.30
C LYS A 19 -12.38 15.35 -18.87
N GLU A 20 -12.69 16.29 -17.99
CA GLU A 20 -13.08 15.96 -16.63
C GLU A 20 -14.39 15.19 -16.71
N MET A 21 -14.36 13.92 -16.34
CA MET A 21 -15.56 13.10 -16.34
C MET A 21 -16.56 13.71 -15.34
N PRO A 22 -17.80 13.98 -15.75
CA PRO A 22 -18.84 14.41 -14.83
C PRO A 22 -18.96 13.38 -13.69
N LYS A 23 -19.28 13.86 -12.48
CA LYS A 23 -19.28 13.02 -11.25
C LYS A 23 -20.07 11.71 -11.41
N LYS A 24 -21.13 11.71 -12.23
CA LYS A 24 -21.97 10.55 -12.56
C LYS A 24 -21.27 9.45 -13.38
N GLU A 25 -20.17 9.77 -14.05
CA GLU A 25 -19.38 8.83 -14.87
C GLU A 25 -18.16 8.29 -14.12
N ARG A 26 -17.92 8.73 -12.87
CA ARG A 26 -16.83 8.19 -12.05
C ARG A 26 -17.16 6.77 -11.60
N ARG A 27 -16.12 5.95 -11.47
CA ARG A 27 -16.30 4.56 -11.05
C ARG A 27 -16.52 4.48 -9.54
N VAL A 28 -17.48 3.66 -9.14
CA VAL A 28 -17.72 3.27 -7.75
C VAL A 28 -16.70 2.20 -7.30
N LYS A 29 -16.34 1.27 -8.21
CA LYS A 29 -15.33 0.24 -7.91
C LYS A 29 -13.93 0.86 -7.89
N LEU A 30 -13.31 0.86 -6.71
CA LEU A 30 -11.93 1.29 -6.48
C LEU A 30 -10.93 0.29 -7.09
N PHE A 31 -9.98 0.78 -7.88
CA PHE A 31 -8.80 0.00 -8.25
C PHE A 31 -7.68 0.15 -7.20
N PRO A 32 -6.74 -0.80 -7.09
CA PRO A 32 -5.67 -0.72 -6.10
C PRO A 32 -4.86 0.58 -6.12
N TRP A 33 -4.61 1.14 -7.31
CA TRP A 33 -3.88 2.39 -7.51
C TRP A 33 -4.70 3.65 -7.15
N ASP A 34 -6.02 3.51 -7.05
CA ASP A 34 -6.91 4.58 -6.62
C ASP A 34 -7.01 4.67 -5.09
N SER A 35 -6.45 3.71 -4.35
CA SER A 35 -6.52 3.70 -2.88
C SER A 35 -5.55 4.68 -2.22
N VAL A 36 -5.94 5.21 -1.05
CA VAL A 36 -5.09 6.13 -0.26
C VAL A 36 -3.71 5.54 0.00
N ALA A 37 -3.64 4.27 0.41
CA ALA A 37 -2.38 3.61 0.74
C ALA A 37 -1.38 3.63 -0.44
N THR A 38 -1.88 3.46 -1.66
CA THR A 38 -1.03 3.48 -2.87
C THR A 38 -0.70 4.90 -3.32
N GLN A 39 -1.61 5.86 -3.15
CA GLN A 39 -1.39 7.24 -3.55
C GLN A 39 -0.46 7.99 -2.60
N MET A 40 -0.43 7.60 -1.33
CA MET A 40 0.45 8.16 -0.30
C MET A 40 1.81 7.44 -0.23
N LEU A 41 2.03 6.44 -1.10
CA LEU A 41 3.30 5.75 -1.20
C LEU A 41 4.29 6.61 -1.98
N GLU A 42 5.16 7.31 -1.25
CA GLU A 42 6.28 8.04 -1.84
C GLU A 42 7.55 7.17 -1.84
N PRO A 43 8.04 6.74 -3.02
CA PRO A 43 9.15 5.78 -3.10
C PRO A 43 10.50 6.35 -2.66
N TYR A 44 10.67 7.67 -2.61
CA TYR A 44 11.95 8.33 -2.29
C TYR A 44 11.83 9.37 -1.17
N GLY A 45 10.69 9.43 -0.49
CA GLY A 45 10.36 10.48 0.47
C GLY A 45 9.61 9.95 1.67
N GLU A 46 9.53 10.79 2.70
CA GLU A 46 8.67 10.55 3.85
C GLU A 46 7.23 10.88 3.44
N SER A 47 6.29 9.97 3.70
CA SER A 47 4.88 10.22 3.40
C SER A 47 4.35 11.31 4.31
N SER A 48 3.66 12.32 3.76
CA SER A 48 2.96 13.32 4.58
C SER A 48 1.82 12.72 5.42
N PHE A 49 1.44 11.46 5.18
CA PHE A 49 0.36 10.75 5.84
C PHE A 49 0.45 10.82 7.38
N ASP A 50 1.65 10.63 7.94
CA ASP A 50 1.87 10.61 9.39
C ASP A 50 1.69 11.99 10.06
N SER A 51 1.70 13.07 9.27
CA SER A 51 1.54 14.45 9.74
C SER A 51 0.10 14.97 9.68
N MET A 52 -0.82 14.23 9.05
CA MET A 52 -2.20 14.67 8.83
C MET A 52 -3.09 14.34 10.03
N SER A 53 -4.04 15.24 10.34
CA SER A 53 -5.11 14.94 11.30
C SER A 53 -6.09 13.93 10.72
N LEU A 54 -6.81 13.20 11.59
CA LEU A 54 -7.83 12.24 11.17
C LEU A 54 -8.93 12.90 10.31
N ASP A 55 -9.32 14.13 10.62
CA ASP A 55 -10.33 14.87 9.85
C ASP A 55 -9.83 15.19 8.45
N ALA A 56 -8.57 15.63 8.31
CA ALA A 56 -7.96 15.92 7.03
C ALA A 56 -7.78 14.64 6.19
N LEU A 57 -7.37 13.53 6.83
CA LEU A 57 -7.26 12.23 6.19
C LEU A 57 -8.62 11.75 5.69
N TRP A 58 -9.68 11.87 6.50
CA TRP A 58 -11.02 11.48 6.10
C TRP A 58 -11.54 12.31 4.93
N ALA A 59 -11.39 13.63 5.00
CA ALA A 59 -11.80 14.54 3.92
C ALA A 59 -11.06 14.23 2.60
N ALA A 60 -9.75 13.99 2.65
CA ALA A 60 -8.96 13.61 1.49
C ALA A 60 -9.39 12.23 0.93
N THR A 61 -9.63 11.26 1.81
CA THR A 61 -10.06 9.91 1.44
C THR A 61 -11.43 9.92 0.75
N ALA A 62 -12.37 10.73 1.24
CA ALA A 62 -13.73 10.83 0.69
C ALA A 62 -13.81 11.62 -0.62
N LYS A 63 -12.80 12.42 -0.97
CA LYS A 63 -12.82 13.33 -2.13
C LYS A 63 -12.76 12.62 -3.48
N GLY A 64 -12.04 11.50 -3.56
CA GLY A 64 -11.76 10.78 -4.81
C GLY A 64 -10.97 11.61 -5.83
N ASN A 65 -10.91 11.13 -7.07
CA ASN A 65 -10.19 11.79 -8.16
C ASN A 65 -11.03 11.85 -9.45
N LYS A 66 -10.37 12.12 -10.59
CA LYS A 66 -11.04 12.20 -11.91
C LYS A 66 -11.65 10.86 -12.35
N SER A 67 -11.18 9.74 -11.80
CA SER A 67 -11.49 8.39 -12.25
C SER A 67 -12.29 7.56 -11.25
N ALA A 68 -12.25 7.91 -9.97
CA ALA A 68 -12.90 7.22 -8.85
C ALA A 68 -13.66 8.20 -7.96
N GLU A 69 -14.82 7.77 -7.45
CA GLU A 69 -15.68 8.61 -6.59
C GLU A 69 -15.05 8.93 -5.24
N TYR A 70 -14.29 7.98 -4.67
CA TYR A 70 -13.60 8.09 -3.38
C TYR A 70 -12.29 7.28 -3.43
N HIS A 71 -11.39 7.50 -2.46
CA HIS A 71 -10.12 6.77 -2.34
C HIS A 71 -10.15 5.61 -1.33
N SER A 72 -11.28 5.41 -0.65
CA SER A 72 -11.53 4.23 0.18
C SER A 72 -12.98 3.80 0.06
N HIS A 73 -13.21 2.51 -0.05
CA HIS A 73 -14.55 1.93 -0.04
C HIS A 73 -15.36 2.24 1.23
N LEU A 74 -14.68 2.60 2.33
CA LEU A 74 -15.33 3.05 3.56
C LEU A 74 -16.06 4.40 3.40
N CYS A 75 -15.75 5.18 2.36
CA CYS A 75 -16.41 6.45 2.07
C CYS A 75 -17.67 6.29 1.19
N ALA A 76 -18.02 5.07 0.80
CA ALA A 76 -19.27 4.82 0.09
C ALA A 76 -20.48 5.21 0.98
N PRO A 77 -21.54 5.80 0.39
CA PRO A 77 -22.75 6.15 1.15
C PRO A 77 -23.40 4.89 1.74
N GLN A 78 -23.40 4.77 3.07
CA GLN A 78 -23.83 3.56 3.78
C GLN A 78 -25.29 3.16 3.51
N ASP A 79 -26.15 4.15 3.25
CA ASP A 79 -27.58 4.02 2.94
C ASP A 79 -27.84 3.55 1.51
N GLN A 80 -26.94 3.86 0.58
CA GLN A 80 -27.10 3.54 -0.84
C GLN A 80 -26.24 2.34 -1.28
N ASP A 81 -25.07 2.17 -0.66
CA ASP A 81 -24.06 1.19 -1.04
C ASP A 81 -23.36 0.56 0.18
N PRO A 82 -24.10 -0.19 1.01
CA PRO A 82 -23.55 -0.88 2.17
C PRO A 82 -22.52 -1.96 1.79
N TRP A 83 -22.58 -2.47 0.56
CA TRP A 83 -21.67 -3.52 0.08
C TRP A 83 -20.23 -3.00 0.00
N HIS A 84 -20.02 -1.81 -0.58
CA HIS A 84 -18.68 -1.25 -0.66
C HIS A 84 -18.13 -0.91 0.73
N VAL A 85 -18.94 -0.39 1.65
CA VAL A 85 -18.49 -0.18 3.04
C VAL A 85 -18.01 -1.49 3.67
N GLY A 86 -18.78 -2.58 3.49
CA GLY A 86 -18.38 -3.93 3.91
C GLY A 86 -17.08 -4.42 3.25
N ALA A 87 -16.90 -4.14 1.96
CA ALA A 87 -15.66 -4.44 1.25
C ALA A 87 -14.46 -3.67 1.83
N GLY A 88 -14.65 -2.41 2.22
CA GLY A 88 -13.62 -1.62 2.92
C GLY A 88 -13.20 -2.24 4.25
N ILE A 89 -14.16 -2.72 5.05
CA ILE A 89 -13.88 -3.42 6.32
C ILE A 89 -13.11 -4.71 6.06
N SER A 90 -13.55 -5.52 5.09
CA SER A 90 -12.89 -6.78 4.71
C SER A 90 -11.44 -6.55 4.26
N LEU A 91 -11.20 -5.55 3.41
CA LEU A 91 -9.85 -5.20 2.95
C LEU A 91 -8.97 -4.71 4.09
N THR A 92 -9.52 -3.95 5.04
CA THR A 92 -8.81 -3.52 6.25
C THR A 92 -8.42 -4.73 7.10
N ALA A 93 -9.34 -5.68 7.31
CA ALA A 93 -9.07 -6.91 8.04
C ALA A 93 -7.99 -7.76 7.35
N ALA A 94 -8.03 -7.86 6.01
CA ALA A 94 -7.01 -8.55 5.23
C ALA A 94 -5.61 -7.91 5.38
N ALA A 95 -5.53 -6.57 5.38
CA ALA A 95 -4.29 -5.85 5.58
C ALA A 95 -3.72 -6.07 7.00
N LEU A 96 -4.58 -6.00 8.02
CA LEU A 96 -4.17 -6.25 9.41
C LEU A 96 -3.71 -7.70 9.64
N LEU A 97 -4.37 -8.68 9.03
CA LEU A 97 -3.94 -10.09 9.08
C LEU A 97 -2.58 -10.29 8.40
N ALA A 98 -2.32 -9.61 7.29
CA ALA A 98 -0.99 -9.62 6.66
C ALA A 98 0.06 -9.02 7.59
N ALA A 99 -0.25 -7.91 8.27
CA ALA A 99 0.66 -7.30 9.25
C ALA A 99 0.91 -8.22 10.46
N ILE A 100 -0.11 -8.90 10.99
CA ILE A 100 0.03 -9.90 12.06
C ILE A 100 0.97 -11.03 11.65
N LYS A 101 0.84 -11.52 10.41
CA LYS A 101 1.74 -12.55 9.88
C LYS A 101 3.20 -12.07 9.92
N HIS A 102 3.47 -10.83 9.48
CA HIS A 102 4.82 -10.27 9.47
C HIS A 102 5.32 -9.90 10.87
N PHE A 103 4.44 -9.51 11.80
CA PHE A 103 4.81 -9.26 13.19
C PHE A 103 5.39 -10.50 13.88
N ARG A 104 4.89 -11.70 13.53
CA ARG A 104 5.38 -12.97 14.08
C ARG A 104 6.67 -13.48 13.43
N ASP A 105 7.25 -12.74 12.48
CA ASP A 105 8.54 -13.07 11.86
C ASP A 105 9.67 -13.06 12.90
N GLU A 106 10.63 -13.96 12.75
CA GLU A 106 11.77 -14.09 13.67
C GLU A 106 12.59 -12.79 13.76
N ASN A 107 12.70 -12.04 12.65
CA ASN A 107 13.42 -10.77 12.65
C ASN A 107 12.77 -9.74 13.56
N ILE A 108 11.43 -9.71 13.66
CA ILE A 108 10.72 -8.80 14.56
C ILE A 108 10.94 -9.22 16.03
N GLN A 109 10.95 -10.51 16.31
CA GLN A 109 11.23 -11.04 17.66
C GLN A 109 12.64 -10.70 18.13
N MET A 110 13.61 -10.67 17.21
CA MET A 110 15.00 -10.26 17.52
C MET A 110 15.14 -8.76 17.79
N LEU A 111 14.31 -7.92 17.17
CA LEU A 111 14.39 -6.47 17.30
C LEU A 111 13.64 -5.93 18.53
N LEU A 112 12.52 -6.56 18.87
CA LEU A 112 11.69 -6.11 19.98
C LEU A 112 12.16 -6.70 21.31
N LYS A 113 12.09 -5.87 22.36
CA LYS A 113 12.22 -6.40 23.73
C LYS A 113 11.14 -7.44 23.98
N PRO A 114 11.46 -8.56 24.66
CA PRO A 114 10.49 -9.62 24.94
C PRO A 114 9.20 -9.09 25.59
N GLU A 115 9.31 -8.18 26.56
CA GLU A 115 8.13 -7.63 27.24
C GLU A 115 7.20 -6.80 26.32
N TRP A 116 7.71 -6.26 25.22
CA TRP A 116 6.92 -5.50 24.25
C TRP A 116 6.29 -6.42 23.22
N TYR A 117 7.04 -7.42 22.75
CA TYR A 117 6.51 -8.45 21.87
C TYR A 117 5.32 -9.16 22.52
N GLU A 118 5.45 -9.59 23.78
CA GLU A 118 4.37 -10.26 24.52
C GLU A 118 3.13 -9.39 24.68
N LYS A 119 3.28 -8.08 24.94
CA LYS A 119 2.15 -7.14 25.03
C LYS A 119 1.40 -7.01 23.72
N ILE A 120 2.13 -6.92 22.61
CA ILE A 120 1.52 -6.83 21.27
C ILE A 120 0.86 -8.16 20.90
N GLU A 121 1.54 -9.28 21.10
CA GLU A 121 1.02 -10.62 20.79
C GLU A 121 -0.24 -10.94 21.61
N ALA A 122 -0.31 -10.51 22.88
CA ALA A 122 -1.51 -10.69 23.71
C ALA A 122 -2.74 -9.95 23.15
N GLU A 123 -2.55 -8.78 22.54
CA GLU A 123 -3.61 -8.06 21.85
C GLU A 123 -3.97 -8.72 20.52
N VAL A 124 -2.95 -9.07 19.72
CA VAL A 124 -3.10 -9.76 18.43
C VAL A 124 -3.88 -11.06 18.58
N LYS A 125 -3.59 -11.89 19.60
CA LYS A 125 -4.33 -13.14 19.88
C LYS A 125 -5.83 -12.93 20.11
N LYS A 126 -6.23 -11.77 20.65
CA LYS A 126 -7.64 -11.41 20.87
C LYS A 126 -8.28 -10.86 19.59
N LEU A 127 -7.52 -10.09 18.81
CA LEU A 127 -8.00 -9.41 17.61
C LEU A 127 -8.09 -10.34 16.40
N GLU A 128 -7.10 -11.21 16.20
CA GLU A 128 -6.94 -12.06 15.01
C GLU A 128 -8.19 -12.90 14.67
N PRO A 129 -8.88 -13.56 15.63
CA PRO A 129 -10.09 -14.33 15.32
C PRO A 129 -11.20 -13.45 14.71
N THR A 130 -11.35 -12.23 15.22
CA THR A 130 -12.31 -11.24 14.70
C THR A 130 -11.95 -10.85 13.26
N LEU A 131 -10.67 -10.60 12.99
CA LEU A 131 -10.22 -10.23 11.64
C LEU A 131 -10.38 -11.36 10.63
N ARG A 132 -10.16 -12.61 11.03
CA ARG A 132 -10.36 -13.79 10.16
C ARG A 132 -11.82 -13.93 9.73
N ILE A 133 -12.76 -13.67 10.63
CA ILE A 133 -14.20 -13.68 10.33
C ILE A 133 -14.55 -12.55 9.34
N LEU A 134 -14.00 -11.35 9.55
CA LEU A 134 -14.30 -10.17 8.72
C LEU A 134 -13.62 -10.17 7.35
N ASN A 135 -12.53 -10.92 7.19
CA ASN A 135 -11.80 -11.02 5.93
C ASN A 135 -12.51 -11.94 4.93
N LEU A 136 -13.41 -11.36 4.15
CA LEU A 136 -14.14 -12.06 3.08
C LEU A 136 -13.37 -12.09 1.74
N GLY A 137 -12.19 -11.46 1.67
CA GLY A 137 -11.41 -11.33 0.44
C GLY A 137 -11.95 -10.27 -0.53
N LYS A 138 -11.45 -10.30 -1.78
CA LYS A 138 -11.79 -9.33 -2.86
C LYS A 138 -13.13 -9.60 -3.57
N GLY A 139 -13.90 -10.60 -3.14
CA GLY A 139 -15.22 -10.91 -3.68
C GLY A 139 -16.20 -11.20 -2.55
N SER A 140 -17.49 -11.07 -2.80
CA SER A 140 -18.48 -11.57 -1.84
C SER A 140 -18.38 -13.10 -1.77
N GLN A 141 -18.84 -13.72 -0.68
CA GLN A 141 -18.91 -15.18 -0.61
C GLN A 141 -19.78 -15.79 -1.74
N VAL A 142 -20.66 -14.97 -2.35
CA VAL A 142 -21.61 -15.36 -3.41
C VAL A 142 -21.03 -15.15 -4.81
N GLN A 143 -20.16 -14.16 -5.01
CA GLN A 143 -19.43 -13.92 -6.26
C GLN A 143 -17.95 -13.69 -5.94
N ARG A 144 -17.19 -14.79 -5.93
CA ARG A 144 -15.73 -14.74 -5.88
C ARG A 144 -15.27 -14.06 -7.17
N ASP A 145 -14.59 -12.92 -7.06
CA ASP A 145 -13.92 -12.28 -8.20
C ASP A 145 -12.87 -13.30 -8.70
N THR A 146 -13.12 -13.96 -9.83
CA THR A 146 -12.24 -15.01 -10.39
C THR A 146 -11.28 -14.46 -11.45
N GLY A 147 -11.40 -13.17 -11.79
CA GLY A 147 -10.76 -12.60 -12.98
C GLY A 147 -9.32 -12.12 -12.81
N SER A 148 -8.79 -12.01 -11.59
CA SER A 148 -7.43 -11.48 -11.42
C SER A 148 -6.34 -12.55 -11.59
N PHE A 149 -5.34 -12.28 -12.42
CA PHE A 149 -4.16 -13.15 -12.61
C PHE A 149 -3.47 -13.51 -11.27
N ARG A 150 -3.52 -12.60 -10.29
CA ARG A 150 -3.03 -12.85 -8.93
C ARG A 150 -3.83 -13.93 -8.18
N GLN A 151 -5.15 -13.98 -8.34
CA GLN A 151 -5.97 -15.06 -7.74
C GLN A 151 -5.76 -16.39 -8.45
N ALA A 152 -5.67 -16.39 -9.78
CA ALA A 152 -5.34 -17.60 -10.54
C ALA A 152 -3.98 -18.18 -10.12
N LYS A 153 -2.98 -17.33 -9.88
CA LYS A 153 -1.67 -17.75 -9.36
C LYS A 153 -1.75 -18.24 -7.91
N LYS A 154 -2.46 -17.55 -7.02
CA LYS A 154 -2.65 -17.97 -5.62
C LYS A 154 -3.37 -19.33 -5.50
N GLN A 155 -4.34 -19.60 -6.37
CA GLN A 155 -5.00 -20.90 -6.46
C GLN A 155 -4.05 -22.00 -6.93
N LYS A 156 -3.23 -21.71 -7.96
CA LYS A 156 -2.21 -22.66 -8.46
C LYS A 156 -1.10 -22.97 -7.45
N THR A 157 -0.73 -22.02 -6.58
CA THR A 157 0.33 -22.22 -5.59
C THR A 157 -0.16 -22.81 -4.26
N GLY A 158 -1.44 -23.19 -4.15
CA GLY A 158 -2.00 -23.74 -2.91
C GLY A 158 -2.04 -22.76 -1.73
N ALA A 159 -1.78 -21.47 -1.95
CA ALA A 159 -1.73 -20.45 -0.90
C ALA A 159 -3.13 -19.98 -0.44
N PHE A 160 -4.17 -20.71 -0.84
CA PHE A 160 -5.54 -20.48 -0.42
C PHE A 160 -5.88 -21.48 0.68
N GLU A 161 -5.58 -21.12 1.93
CA GLU A 161 -6.11 -21.86 3.07
C GLU A 161 -7.61 -21.60 3.14
N ALA A 162 -8.41 -22.59 2.71
CA ALA A 162 -9.84 -22.59 2.96
C ALA A 162 -10.04 -22.93 4.45
N THR A 163 -9.96 -21.90 5.31
CA THR A 163 -10.16 -22.10 6.74
C THR A 163 -11.65 -22.25 7.04
N GLY A 164 -12.08 -23.50 7.24
CA GLY A 164 -13.24 -23.87 8.04
C GLY A 164 -14.62 -23.54 7.47
N THR A 165 -15.62 -23.88 8.28
CA THR A 165 -17.05 -23.60 8.04
C THR A 165 -17.25 -22.09 7.85
N PRO A 166 -18.03 -21.65 6.86
CA PRO A 166 -18.31 -20.22 6.67
C PRO A 166 -18.93 -19.63 7.95
N PRO A 167 -18.47 -18.44 8.40
CA PRO A 167 -18.96 -17.83 9.62
C PRO A 167 -20.45 -17.53 9.53
N THR A 168 -21.17 -17.69 10.65
CA THR A 168 -22.60 -17.41 10.71
C THR A 168 -22.88 -15.89 10.70
N ALA A 169 -24.12 -15.49 10.41
CA ALA A 169 -24.51 -14.08 10.48
C ALA A 169 -24.33 -13.48 11.89
N GLU A 170 -24.45 -14.30 12.94
CA GLU A 170 -24.23 -13.89 14.32
C GLU A 170 -22.73 -13.70 14.61
N ASP A 171 -21.87 -14.60 14.12
CA ASP A 171 -20.42 -14.45 14.18
C ASP A 171 -19.96 -13.15 13.51
N MET A 172 -20.51 -12.84 12.34
CA MET A 172 -20.21 -11.62 11.61
C MET A 172 -20.61 -10.36 12.39
N LYS A 173 -21.79 -10.36 13.02
CA LYS A 173 -22.25 -9.23 13.87
C LYS A 173 -21.34 -9.04 15.08
N ASN A 174 -21.00 -10.12 15.76
CA ASN A 174 -20.13 -10.09 16.94
C ASN A 174 -18.72 -9.65 16.56
N ALA A 175 -18.16 -10.16 15.47
CA ALA A 175 -16.87 -9.76 14.94
C ALA A 175 -16.86 -8.26 14.55
N ALA A 176 -17.87 -7.78 13.83
CA ALA A 176 -17.97 -6.36 13.48
C ALA A 176 -18.04 -5.46 14.72
N LYS A 177 -18.81 -5.85 15.74
CA LYS A 177 -18.90 -5.15 17.02
C LYS A 177 -17.54 -5.12 17.73
N ASN A 178 -16.87 -6.26 17.85
CA ASN A 178 -15.56 -6.36 18.51
C ASN A 178 -14.49 -5.55 17.78
N PHE A 179 -14.48 -5.59 16.45
CA PHE A 179 -13.56 -4.81 15.63
C PHE A 179 -13.79 -3.30 15.81
N HIS A 180 -15.05 -2.87 15.78
CA HIS A 180 -15.41 -1.48 16.03
C HIS A 180 -15.02 -1.02 17.45
N GLN A 181 -15.22 -1.87 18.47
CA GLN A 181 -14.77 -1.59 19.84
C GLN A 181 -13.24 -1.44 19.92
N TRP A 182 -12.48 -2.30 19.24
CA TRP A 182 -11.03 -2.20 19.16
C TRP A 182 -10.56 -0.89 18.50
N LEU A 183 -11.19 -0.50 17.38
CA LEU A 183 -10.91 0.76 16.69
C LEU A 183 -11.15 1.99 17.59
N LYS A 184 -12.11 1.90 18.52
CA LYS A 184 -12.44 2.97 19.48
C LYS A 184 -11.53 3.07 20.69
N GLN A 185 -10.63 2.12 20.93
CA GLN A 185 -9.74 2.20 22.08
C GLN A 185 -8.79 3.39 21.93
N ASP A 186 -8.51 4.12 23.01
CA ASP A 186 -7.56 5.24 22.98
C ASP A 186 -6.11 4.76 22.76
N ARG A 187 -5.81 3.54 23.22
CA ARG A 187 -4.46 2.95 23.13
C ARG A 187 -4.56 1.50 22.68
N SER A 188 -3.62 1.10 21.83
CA SER A 188 -3.48 -0.25 21.31
C SER A 188 -2.00 -0.48 21.02
N PRO A 189 -1.31 -1.35 21.79
CA PRO A 189 0.07 -1.76 21.49
C PRO A 189 0.29 -2.16 20.03
N PHE A 190 -0.65 -2.89 19.44
CA PHE A 190 -0.57 -3.30 18.04
C PHE A 190 -0.70 -2.11 17.08
N ARG A 191 -1.62 -1.15 17.31
CA ARG A 191 -1.66 0.09 16.50
C ARG A 191 -0.40 0.93 16.66
N SER A 192 0.12 1.06 17.88
CA SER A 192 1.38 1.77 18.11
C SER A 192 2.54 1.11 17.36
N PHE A 193 2.61 -0.22 17.38
CA PHE A 193 3.60 -0.96 16.60
C PHE A 193 3.44 -0.70 15.11
N LEU A 194 2.22 -0.84 14.57
CA LEU A 194 1.93 -0.56 13.16
C LEU A 194 2.36 0.86 12.76
N PHE A 195 2.06 1.86 13.58
CA PHE A 195 2.47 3.24 13.35
C PHE A 195 3.99 3.41 13.31
N ILE A 196 4.72 2.80 14.26
CA ILE A 196 6.18 2.89 14.31
C ILE A 196 6.82 2.22 13.08
N VAL A 197 6.34 1.05 12.66
CA VAL A 197 6.91 0.33 11.52
C VAL A 197 6.43 0.87 10.17
N SER A 198 5.29 1.56 10.13
CA SER A 198 4.82 2.28 8.95
C SER A 198 5.47 3.65 8.80
N ALA A 199 6.08 4.17 9.86
CA ALA A 199 6.69 5.50 9.86
C ALA A 199 7.77 5.57 8.78
N SER A 200 7.52 6.42 7.78
CA SER A 200 8.39 6.66 6.63
C SER A 200 8.70 5.42 5.77
N ASN A 201 8.15 5.39 4.55
CA ASN A 201 8.38 4.37 3.52
C ASN A 201 9.87 4.17 3.15
N THR A 202 10.75 5.05 3.63
CA THR A 202 12.21 5.02 3.51
C THR A 202 12.80 3.66 3.82
N TYR A 203 12.31 2.94 4.83
CA TYR A 203 12.83 1.61 5.17
C TYR A 203 12.52 0.54 4.10
N TYR A 204 11.34 0.61 3.48
CA TYR A 204 11.00 -0.26 2.36
C TYR A 204 11.90 0.01 1.14
N THR A 205 12.09 1.28 0.80
CA THR A 205 12.96 1.68 -0.31
C THR A 205 14.42 1.29 -0.03
N ALA A 206 14.91 1.54 1.17
CA ALA A 206 16.26 1.16 1.59
C ALA A 206 16.46 -0.35 1.51
N HIS A 207 15.47 -1.15 1.93
CA HIS A 207 15.53 -2.61 1.83
C HIS A 207 15.62 -3.09 0.37
N ILE A 208 14.81 -2.52 -0.55
CA ILE A 208 14.91 -2.84 -1.98
C ILE A 208 16.27 -2.44 -2.53
N ALA A 209 16.71 -1.22 -2.25
CA ALA A 209 17.98 -0.70 -2.74
C ALA A 209 19.16 -1.56 -2.24
N GLU A 210 19.17 -1.91 -0.95
CA GLU A 210 20.14 -2.82 -0.35
C GLU A 210 20.10 -4.19 -1.03
N THR A 211 18.92 -4.78 -1.19
CA THR A 211 18.77 -6.13 -1.75
C THR A 211 19.25 -6.17 -3.19
N VAL A 212 18.92 -5.15 -3.98
CA VAL A 212 19.41 -5.01 -5.36
C VAL A 212 20.92 -4.80 -5.39
N ALA A 213 21.48 -3.99 -4.50
CA ALA A 213 22.92 -3.77 -4.40
C ALA A 213 23.66 -5.06 -4.05
N ARG A 214 23.16 -5.82 -3.05
CA ARG A 214 23.72 -7.12 -2.65
C ARG A 214 23.60 -8.17 -3.75
N ALA A 215 22.48 -8.23 -4.46
CA ALA A 215 22.33 -9.07 -5.65
C ALA A 215 23.33 -8.65 -6.74
N GLY A 216 23.54 -7.34 -6.91
CA GLY A 216 24.58 -6.78 -7.76
C GLY A 216 25.96 -7.31 -7.41
N VAL A 217 26.38 -7.25 -6.14
CA VAL A 217 27.68 -7.79 -5.68
C VAL A 217 27.77 -9.31 -5.88
N ALA A 218 26.71 -10.05 -5.55
CA ALA A 218 26.72 -11.50 -5.60
C ALA A 218 26.80 -12.06 -7.03
N HIS A 219 26.23 -11.36 -8.01
CA HIS A 219 26.09 -11.85 -9.39
C HIS A 219 26.92 -11.08 -10.41
N LYS A 220 27.34 -9.85 -10.09
CA LYS A 220 28.32 -9.08 -10.84
C LYS A 220 29.58 -9.03 -9.98
N PRO A 221 30.61 -9.84 -10.27
CA PRO A 221 31.85 -9.86 -9.51
C PRO A 221 32.59 -8.54 -9.76
N MET A 222 32.21 -7.51 -9.03
CA MET A 222 32.94 -6.25 -8.94
C MET A 222 33.89 -6.37 -7.77
N SER A 223 35.16 -6.10 -8.02
CA SER A 223 36.18 -6.00 -6.96
C SER A 223 35.91 -4.77 -6.09
N VAL A 224 36.53 -4.72 -4.91
CA VAL A 224 36.46 -3.53 -4.05
C VAL A 224 37.06 -2.32 -4.77
N GLU A 225 38.11 -2.53 -5.57
CA GLU A 225 38.77 -1.54 -6.39
C GLU A 225 37.84 -0.99 -7.48
N ASP A 226 36.98 -1.81 -8.09
CA ASP A 226 35.97 -1.35 -9.07
C ASP A 226 34.93 -0.43 -8.43
N PHE A 227 34.52 -0.73 -7.18
CA PHE A 227 33.62 0.16 -6.43
C PHE A 227 34.29 1.50 -6.13
N GLN A 228 35.56 1.48 -5.72
CA GLN A 228 36.32 2.70 -5.43
C GLN A 228 36.50 3.57 -6.67
N LEU A 229 36.93 2.96 -7.79
CA LEU A 229 37.09 3.66 -9.08
C LEU A 229 35.77 4.25 -9.58
N ALA A 230 34.65 3.53 -9.45
CA ALA A 230 33.34 4.03 -9.84
C ALA A 230 32.92 5.26 -9.01
N MET A 231 33.19 5.25 -7.71
CA MET A 231 32.88 6.39 -6.82
C MET A 231 33.82 7.57 -7.04
N GLU A 232 35.11 7.32 -7.27
CA GLU A 232 36.09 8.34 -7.60
C GLU A 232 35.78 9.01 -8.94
N ALA A 233 35.43 8.23 -9.97
CA ALA A 233 34.99 8.74 -11.26
C ALA A 233 33.74 9.62 -11.11
N ARG A 234 32.73 9.19 -10.32
CA ARG A 234 31.54 10.00 -10.05
C ARG A 234 31.85 11.33 -9.34
N ASN A 235 32.86 11.35 -8.47
CA ASN A 235 33.25 12.53 -7.71
C ASN A 235 34.10 13.52 -8.54
N THR A 236 34.90 13.00 -9.48
CA THR A 236 35.94 13.78 -10.19
C THR A 236 35.58 14.10 -11.64
N GLN A 237 34.68 13.33 -12.25
CA GLN A 237 34.30 13.49 -13.65
C GLN A 237 32.95 14.20 -13.74
N ALA A 238 32.86 15.19 -14.64
CA ALA A 238 31.58 15.78 -14.98
C ALA A 238 30.65 14.69 -15.54
N PRO A 239 29.34 14.69 -15.17
CA PRO A 239 28.41 13.73 -15.72
C PRO A 239 28.47 13.82 -17.25
N PRO A 240 28.57 12.68 -17.97
CA PRO A 240 28.64 12.71 -19.42
C PRO A 240 27.42 13.46 -19.95
N ALA A 241 27.65 14.37 -20.90
CA ALA A 241 26.56 15.12 -21.52
C ALA A 241 25.54 14.13 -22.07
N SER A 242 24.34 14.13 -21.49
CA SER A 242 23.25 13.24 -21.88
C SER A 242 22.80 13.62 -23.29
N THR A 243 23.17 12.82 -24.29
CA THR A 243 22.53 12.84 -25.61
C THR A 243 21.33 11.90 -25.70
N ALA A 244 20.90 11.31 -24.59
CA ALA A 244 19.71 10.47 -24.55
C ALA A 244 18.45 11.36 -24.62
N SER A 245 17.71 11.25 -25.72
CA SER A 245 16.29 11.58 -25.73
C SER A 245 15.59 10.77 -24.64
N ALA A 246 14.77 11.42 -23.82
CA ALA A 246 14.04 10.80 -22.73
C ALA A 246 13.32 9.53 -23.21
N SER A 247 13.49 8.43 -22.47
CA SER A 247 12.80 7.17 -22.68
C SER A 247 11.29 7.38 -22.73
N THR A 248 10.70 7.28 -23.92
CA THR A 248 9.26 7.04 -24.05
C THR A 248 9.03 5.58 -23.72
N ALA A 249 8.17 5.31 -22.74
CA ALA A 249 7.76 3.99 -22.27
C ALA A 249 6.92 3.18 -23.30
N SER A 250 7.21 3.33 -24.60
CA SER A 250 6.47 2.71 -25.70
C SER A 250 6.92 1.29 -26.04
N GLY A 251 8.02 0.80 -25.46
CA GLY A 251 8.56 -0.54 -25.77
C GLY A 251 8.11 -1.69 -24.86
N LEU A 252 7.31 -1.43 -23.81
CA LEU A 252 7.02 -2.47 -22.79
C LEU A 252 5.76 -3.32 -23.07
N PHE A 253 5.00 -3.03 -24.13
CA PHE A 253 3.71 -3.70 -24.41
C PHE A 253 3.49 -4.12 -25.88
N GLU A 254 4.51 -4.07 -26.73
CA GLU A 254 4.45 -4.72 -28.05
C GLU A 254 5.22 -6.03 -28.04
N MET A 255 4.61 -7.07 -27.46
CA MET A 255 4.71 -8.48 -27.87
C MET A 255 3.43 -9.22 -27.48
#